data_AF-A0A1S2W989-F1
#
_entry.id   AF-A0A1S2W989-F1
#
_cell.length_a   1.000
_cell.length_b   1.000
_cell.length_c   1.000
_cell.angle_alpha   90.00
_cell.angle_beta   90.00
_cell.angle_gamma   90.00
#
_symmetry.space_group_name_H-M   'P 1'
#
loop_
_entity.id
_entity.type
_entity.pdbx_description
1 polymer ?
#
loop_
_entity_poly.entity_id
_entity_poly.type
_entity_poly.pdbx_seq_one_letter_code
_entity_poly.pdbx_strand_id
1 'polypeptide(L)'
;MRKPLFITVIAFLFLLTTPLPAFAYSYGDPGKEAFAEAYKQFEEQLDQKNYTLAKETIDAYDKEFTLYFPEAKEKIDASLEKEDADAAKQAYRVALRQNIERRLHFAQEQFDDFGQAKLLLAKARGTYDVLAPYVKESEGAKTSDSLYTAFDDSLAALGNPGLFGVGKKASDRETFDQNIKQIEDTVTPLFVLPGEEKTGVFDEEDSIFGQSFGTDDIWKTVAISLVIILIVIVIIGQRKKRRAQ
;
A
#
# COMPACT_ATOMS: atom_id res chain seq x y z
N MET A 1 43.83 -29.31 -26.20
CA MET A 1 43.14 -28.00 -26.24
C MET A 1 41.72 -28.16 -25.69
N ARG A 2 41.51 -28.04 -24.36
CA ARG A 2 40.17 -28.13 -23.71
C ARG A 2 40.02 -27.19 -22.50
N LYS A 3 40.92 -26.21 -22.35
CA LYS A 3 40.92 -25.27 -21.22
C LYS A 3 39.86 -24.17 -21.27
N PRO A 4 39.39 -23.64 -22.43
CA PRO A 4 38.43 -22.53 -22.40
C PRO A 4 37.04 -22.99 -21.94
N LEU A 5 36.61 -24.20 -22.34
CA LEU A 5 35.29 -24.73 -21.98
C LEU A 5 35.15 -24.95 -20.47
N PHE A 6 36.21 -25.39 -19.80
CA PHE A 6 36.19 -25.65 -18.35
C PHE A 6 36.07 -24.35 -17.55
N ILE A 7 36.72 -23.27 -18.01
CA ILE A 7 36.64 -21.95 -17.37
C ILE A 7 35.24 -21.35 -17.57
N THR A 8 34.63 -21.51 -18.76
CA THR A 8 33.26 -21.03 -19.03
C THR A 8 32.22 -21.75 -18.16
N VAL A 9 32.35 -23.05 -17.96
CA VAL A 9 31.44 -23.83 -17.11
C VAL A 9 31.57 -23.44 -15.63
N ILE A 10 32.79 -23.19 -15.14
CA ILE A 10 33.01 -22.73 -13.77
C ILE A 10 32.45 -21.32 -13.56
N ALA A 11 32.67 -20.40 -14.52
CA ALA A 11 32.12 -19.04 -14.45
C ALA A 11 30.57 -19.04 -14.45
N PHE A 12 29.96 -19.95 -15.22
CA PHE A 12 28.50 -20.11 -15.24
C PHE A 12 27.97 -20.72 -13.93
N LEU A 13 28.72 -21.63 -13.31
CA LEU A 13 28.37 -22.18 -12.00
C LEU A 13 28.43 -21.11 -10.89
N PHE A 14 29.42 -20.22 -10.93
CA PHE A 14 29.54 -19.11 -9.97
C PHE A 14 28.37 -18.11 -10.06
N LEU A 15 27.88 -17.83 -11.27
CA LEU A 15 26.68 -17.00 -11.50
C LEU A 15 25.39 -17.62 -10.94
N LEU A 16 25.32 -18.95 -10.82
CA LEU A 16 24.17 -19.65 -10.24
C LEU A 16 24.20 -19.69 -8.70
N THR A 17 25.35 -19.40 -8.09
CA THR A 17 25.55 -19.45 -6.62
C THR A 17 25.52 -18.09 -5.95
N THR A 18 25.45 -16.99 -6.70
CA THR A 18 25.21 -15.68 -6.09
C THR A 18 23.80 -15.67 -5.53
N PRO A 19 23.61 -15.56 -4.20
CA PRO A 19 22.28 -15.40 -3.66
C PRO A 19 21.75 -14.07 -4.20
N LEU A 20 20.79 -14.15 -5.12
CA LEU A 20 19.92 -13.01 -5.38
C LEU A 20 19.33 -12.64 -4.01
N PRO A 21 19.36 -11.36 -3.59
CA PRO A 21 18.65 -10.96 -2.39
C PRO A 21 17.18 -11.28 -2.63
N ALA A 22 16.74 -12.43 -2.15
CA ALA A 22 15.35 -12.73 -1.96
C ALA A 22 14.92 -11.79 -0.85
N PHE A 23 14.42 -10.61 -1.22
CA PHE A 23 13.58 -9.83 -0.35
C PHE A 23 12.40 -10.75 -0.03
N ALA A 24 12.48 -11.41 1.13
CA ALA A 24 11.35 -12.11 1.70
C ALA A 24 10.34 -11.03 2.06
N TYR A 25 9.59 -10.58 1.05
CA TYR A 25 8.46 -9.71 1.22
C TYR A 25 7.61 -10.35 2.30
N SER A 26 7.38 -9.63 3.39
CA SER A 26 6.66 -10.15 4.53
C SER A 26 5.19 -10.31 4.11
N TYR A 27 4.85 -11.45 3.51
CA TYR A 27 3.47 -11.83 3.19
C TYR A 27 2.65 -12.15 4.45
N GLY A 28 3.25 -12.04 5.65
CA GLY A 28 2.64 -12.49 6.90
C GLY A 28 1.80 -11.43 7.62
N ASP A 29 2.05 -10.15 7.36
CA ASP A 29 1.35 -9.06 8.04
C ASP A 29 0.61 -8.19 7.02
N PRO A 30 -0.73 -8.33 6.89
CA PRO A 30 -1.51 -7.55 5.94
C PRO A 30 -1.53 -6.05 6.24
N GLY A 31 -1.10 -5.63 7.44
CA GLY A 31 -0.93 -4.22 7.82
C GLY A 31 0.44 -3.65 7.42
N LYS A 32 1.47 -4.49 7.26
CA LYS A 32 2.79 -4.01 6.80
C LYS A 32 2.74 -3.62 5.34
N GLU A 33 3.02 -2.36 5.09
CA GLU A 33 2.88 -1.78 3.77
C GLU A 33 4.21 -1.24 3.27
N ALA A 34 4.61 -1.68 2.08
CA ALA A 34 5.98 -1.48 1.61
C ALA A 34 6.29 0.00 1.34
N PHE A 35 5.33 0.77 0.84
CA PHE A 35 5.47 2.21 0.68
C PHE A 35 5.70 2.90 2.03
N ALA A 36 4.90 2.56 3.05
CA ALA A 36 5.10 3.09 4.40
C ALA A 36 6.45 2.66 5.03
N GLU A 37 6.85 1.40 4.86
CA GLU A 37 8.13 0.90 5.39
C GLU A 37 9.35 1.55 4.70
N ALA A 38 9.23 1.89 3.41
CA ALA A 38 10.29 2.56 2.65
C ALA A 38 10.64 3.94 3.21
N TYR A 39 9.69 4.62 3.86
CA TYR A 39 9.96 5.89 4.53
C TYR A 39 11.02 5.77 5.63
N LYS A 40 11.07 4.66 6.38
CA LYS A 40 12.10 4.47 7.43
C LYS A 40 13.50 4.43 6.84
N GLN A 41 13.65 3.71 5.72
CA GLN A 41 14.90 3.63 4.99
C GLN A 41 15.28 4.99 4.38
N PHE A 42 14.30 5.69 3.80
CA PHE A 42 14.49 7.04 3.25
C PHE A 42 14.95 8.03 4.33
N GLU A 43 14.32 8.03 5.50
CA GLU A 43 14.71 8.88 6.63
C GLU A 43 16.14 8.60 7.08
N GLU A 44 16.51 7.34 7.27
CA GLU A 44 17.86 6.93 7.65
C GLU A 44 18.91 7.39 6.63
N GLN A 45 18.61 7.28 5.33
CA GLN A 45 19.52 7.72 4.27
C GLN A 45 19.72 9.24 4.28
N LEU A 46 18.65 10.00 4.55
CA LEU A 46 18.74 11.45 4.70
C LEU A 46 19.53 11.86 5.94
N ASP A 47 19.39 11.14 7.06
CA ASP A 47 20.22 11.36 8.25
C ASP A 47 21.71 11.12 7.98
N GLN A 48 22.01 10.18 7.08
CA GLN A 48 23.37 9.90 6.60
C GLN A 48 23.82 10.84 5.47
N LYS A 49 22.99 11.82 5.07
CA LYS A 49 23.22 12.74 3.93
C LYS A 49 23.44 12.03 2.60
N ASN A 50 22.88 10.84 2.43
CA ASN A 50 22.98 10.05 1.22
C ASN A 50 21.76 10.31 0.30
N TYR A 51 21.72 11.51 -0.28
CA TYR A 51 20.61 11.95 -1.13
C TYR A 51 20.43 11.13 -2.40
N THR A 52 21.52 10.57 -2.95
CA THR A 52 21.45 9.66 -4.11
C THR A 52 20.67 8.40 -3.76
N LEU A 53 20.98 7.77 -2.62
CA LEU A 53 20.30 6.55 -2.20
C LEU A 53 18.87 6.83 -1.71
N ALA A 54 18.63 8.01 -1.13
CA ALA A 54 17.28 8.50 -0.82
C ALA A 54 16.44 8.63 -2.11
N LYS A 55 17.01 9.18 -3.18
CA LYS A 55 16.35 9.28 -4.48
C LYS A 55 16.02 7.91 -5.07
N GLU A 56 16.96 6.95 -5.02
CA GLU A 56 16.71 5.57 -5.46
C GLU A 56 15.55 4.91 -4.70
N THR A 57 15.44 5.18 -3.39
CA THR A 57 14.34 4.67 -2.56
C THR A 57 12.98 5.24 -2.99
N ILE A 58 12.92 6.53 -3.33
CA ILE A 58 11.70 7.18 -3.84
C ILE A 58 11.33 6.65 -5.23
N ASP A 59 12.32 6.47 -6.11
CA ASP A 59 12.10 6.03 -7.49
C ASP A 59 11.56 4.58 -7.56
N ALA A 60 11.84 3.76 -6.55
CA ALA A 60 11.24 2.43 -6.42
C ALA A 60 9.71 2.46 -6.27
N TYR A 61 9.14 3.59 -5.83
CA TYR A 61 7.70 3.82 -5.63
C TYR A 61 7.17 4.96 -6.50
N ASP A 62 7.87 5.30 -7.59
CA ASP A 62 7.53 6.41 -8.49
C ASP A 62 6.10 6.32 -9.02
N LYS A 63 5.61 5.10 -9.26
CA LYS A 63 4.24 4.85 -9.72
C LYS A 63 3.20 5.26 -8.69
N GLU A 64 3.35 4.82 -7.44
CA GLU A 64 2.45 5.15 -6.34
C GLU A 64 2.44 6.66 -6.09
N PHE A 65 3.61 7.28 -6.06
CA PHE A 65 3.75 8.72 -5.91
C PHE A 65 3.10 9.49 -7.06
N THR A 66 3.41 9.15 -8.31
CA THR A 66 2.88 9.86 -9.48
C THR A 66 1.36 9.73 -9.57
N LEU A 67 0.83 8.57 -9.19
CA LEU A 67 -0.59 8.29 -9.33
C LEU A 67 -1.44 8.88 -8.20
N TYR A 68 -0.92 8.88 -6.97
CA TYR A 68 -1.74 9.23 -5.80
C TYR A 68 -1.21 10.45 -5.02
N PHE A 69 0.08 10.76 -5.10
CA PHE A 69 0.74 11.79 -4.28
C PHE A 69 1.69 12.69 -5.11
N PRO A 70 1.25 13.23 -6.27
CA PRO A 70 2.16 13.91 -7.21
C PRO A 70 2.79 15.17 -6.61
N GLU A 71 2.05 15.94 -5.82
CA GLU A 71 2.55 17.17 -5.18
C GLU A 71 3.60 16.88 -4.12
N ALA A 72 3.38 15.84 -3.31
CA ALA A 72 4.36 15.36 -2.35
C ALA A 72 5.63 14.89 -3.06
N LYS A 73 5.50 14.19 -4.19
CA LYS A 73 6.65 13.77 -5.00
C LYS A 73 7.44 14.95 -5.54
N GLU A 74 6.77 15.94 -6.14
CA GLU A 74 7.44 17.15 -6.63
C GLU A 74 8.24 17.82 -5.50
N LYS A 75 7.64 17.91 -4.31
CA LYS A 75 8.31 18.51 -3.15
C LYS A 75 9.49 17.67 -2.67
N ILE A 76 9.38 16.35 -2.65
CA ILE A 76 10.48 15.44 -2.30
C ILE A 76 11.64 15.66 -3.29
N ASP A 77 11.37 15.58 -4.59
CA ASP A 77 12.39 15.73 -5.64
C ASP A 77 13.10 17.09 -5.53
N ALA A 78 12.34 18.18 -5.39
CA ALA A 78 12.91 19.53 -5.21
C ALA A 78 13.71 19.70 -3.90
N SER A 79 13.37 18.95 -2.85
CA SER A 79 14.07 19.00 -1.57
C SER A 79 15.35 18.17 -1.61
N LEU A 80 15.34 17.02 -2.29
CA LEU A 80 16.53 16.21 -2.54
C LEU A 80 17.56 16.97 -3.38
N GLU A 81 17.14 17.70 -4.42
CA GLU A 81 18.03 18.55 -5.23
C GLU A 81 18.70 19.67 -4.42
N LYS A 82 18.02 20.16 -3.39
CA LYS A 82 18.52 21.22 -2.49
C LYS A 82 19.25 20.66 -1.27
N GLU A 83 19.37 19.34 -1.16
CA GLU A 83 19.90 18.65 0.01
C GLU A 83 19.17 19.03 1.32
N ASP A 84 17.87 19.34 1.24
CA ASP A 84 17.02 19.71 2.38
C ASP A 84 16.33 18.46 2.94
N ALA A 85 17.00 17.79 3.88
CA ALA A 85 16.53 16.56 4.49
C ALA A 85 15.18 16.72 5.22
N ASP A 86 14.97 17.82 5.94
CA ASP A 86 13.76 18.03 6.73
C ASP A 86 12.55 18.26 5.83
N ALA A 87 12.70 19.07 4.78
CA ALA A 87 11.64 19.28 3.80
C ALA A 87 11.31 18.00 3.04
N ALA A 88 12.31 17.18 2.69
CA ALA A 88 12.11 15.91 2.02
C ALA A 88 11.36 14.89 2.91
N LYS A 89 11.75 14.76 4.19
CA LYS A 89 11.05 13.90 5.16
C LYS A 89 9.61 14.36 5.37
N GLN A 90 9.39 15.67 5.54
CA GLN A 90 8.05 16.20 5.72
C GLN A 90 7.17 15.90 4.52
N ALA A 91 7.65 16.12 3.30
CA ALA A 91 6.88 15.83 2.09
C ALA A 91 6.49 14.35 1.97
N TYR A 92 7.38 13.42 2.35
CA TYR A 92 6.99 12.00 2.39
C TYR A 92 5.97 11.73 3.51
N ARG A 93 6.12 12.30 4.71
CA ARG A 93 5.09 12.16 5.77
C ARG A 93 3.71 12.65 5.31
N VAL A 94 3.66 13.70 4.48
CA VAL A 94 2.42 14.13 3.81
C VAL A 94 1.86 13.03 2.90
N ALA A 95 2.68 12.41 2.05
CA ALA A 95 2.24 11.29 1.22
C ALA A 95 1.75 10.09 2.04
N LEU A 96 2.36 9.81 3.21
CA LEU A 96 1.88 8.78 4.13
C LEU A 96 0.51 9.12 4.72
N ARG A 97 0.29 10.38 5.13
CA ARG A 97 -1.04 10.88 5.54
C ARG A 97 -2.06 10.69 4.42
N GLN A 98 -1.79 11.18 3.22
CA GLN A 98 -2.70 11.05 2.07
C GLN A 98 -3.02 9.58 1.77
N ASN A 99 -2.05 8.69 1.98
CA ASN A 99 -2.24 7.27 1.81
C ASN A 99 -3.15 6.64 2.89
N ILE A 100 -3.13 7.16 4.13
CA ILE A 100 -4.10 6.83 5.18
C ILE A 100 -5.49 7.29 4.74
N GLU A 101 -5.67 8.58 4.45
CA GLU A 101 -6.96 9.19 4.06
C GLU A 101 -7.60 8.42 2.91
N ARG A 102 -6.85 8.19 1.82
CA ARG A 102 -7.31 7.40 0.66
C ARG A 102 -7.78 5.99 1.05
N ARG A 103 -7.07 5.31 1.94
CA ARG A 103 -7.44 3.94 2.37
C ARG A 103 -8.67 3.94 3.25
N LEU A 104 -8.81 4.94 4.13
CA LEU A 104 -9.99 5.08 4.97
C LEU A 104 -11.23 5.40 4.13
N HIS A 105 -11.11 6.30 3.16
CA HIS A 105 -12.15 6.58 2.17
C HIS A 105 -12.61 5.29 1.47
N PHE A 106 -11.70 4.52 0.87
CA PHE A 106 -12.08 3.26 0.23
C PHE A 106 -12.63 2.22 1.21
N ALA A 107 -12.23 2.24 2.48
CA ALA A 107 -12.81 1.36 3.49
C ALA A 107 -14.27 1.74 3.80
N GLN A 108 -14.62 3.03 3.76
CA GLN A 108 -16.00 3.50 3.88
C GLN A 108 -16.86 3.13 2.66
N GLU A 109 -16.32 3.28 1.45
CA GLU A 109 -17.00 2.84 0.22
C GLU A 109 -17.27 1.33 0.23
N GLN A 110 -16.31 0.55 0.74
CA GLN A 110 -16.36 -0.92 0.75
C GLN A 110 -16.87 -1.49 2.06
N PHE A 111 -17.56 -0.68 2.88
CA PHE A 111 -18.00 -1.05 4.23
C PHE A 111 -18.76 -2.39 4.29
N ASP A 112 -19.58 -2.68 3.28
CA ASP A 112 -20.37 -3.92 3.21
C ASP A 112 -19.53 -5.17 2.86
N ASP A 113 -18.34 -4.99 2.28
CA ASP A 113 -17.34 -6.06 2.11
C ASP A 113 -16.38 -6.06 3.30
N PHE A 114 -16.75 -6.82 4.33
CA PHE A 114 -15.93 -6.97 5.54
C PHE A 114 -14.47 -7.33 5.24
N GLY A 115 -14.20 -8.15 4.21
CA GLY A 115 -12.84 -8.58 3.89
C GLY A 115 -12.01 -7.42 3.35
N GLN A 116 -12.57 -6.64 2.44
CA GLN A 116 -11.89 -5.51 1.82
C GLN A 116 -11.75 -4.32 2.77
N ALA A 117 -12.84 -3.89 3.41
CA ALA A 117 -12.80 -2.78 4.36
C ALA A 117 -11.82 -3.05 5.51
N LYS A 118 -11.80 -4.28 6.05
CA LYS A 118 -10.84 -4.69 7.07
C LYS A 118 -9.40 -4.63 6.58
N LEU A 119 -9.13 -5.06 5.34
CA LEU A 119 -7.78 -5.02 4.78
C LEU A 119 -7.31 -3.58 4.58
N LEU A 120 -8.16 -2.70 4.07
CA LEU A 120 -7.86 -1.29 3.88
C LEU A 120 -7.60 -0.59 5.22
N LEU A 121 -8.44 -0.84 6.23
CA LEU A 121 -8.25 -0.32 7.58
C LEU A 121 -6.93 -0.80 8.21
N ALA A 122 -6.60 -2.09 8.05
CA ALA A 122 -5.33 -2.64 8.55
C ALA A 122 -4.12 -1.97 7.88
N LYS A 123 -4.19 -1.72 6.57
CA LYS A 123 -3.13 -1.01 5.83
C LYS A 123 -3.01 0.47 6.23
N ALA A 124 -4.14 1.15 6.45
CA ALA A 124 -4.13 2.53 6.96
C ALA A 124 -3.50 2.60 8.35
N ARG A 125 -3.87 1.68 9.25
CA ARG A 125 -3.27 1.54 10.58
C ARG A 125 -1.76 1.26 10.51
N GLY A 126 -1.33 0.38 9.61
CA GLY A 126 0.09 0.10 9.42
C GLY A 126 0.89 1.27 8.85
N THR A 127 0.30 2.11 7.99
CA THR A 127 0.90 3.39 7.61
C THR A 127 0.97 4.34 8.80
N TYR A 128 -0.07 4.38 9.64
CA TYR A 128 -0.04 5.16 10.86
C TYR A 128 1.04 4.70 11.85
N ASP A 129 1.37 3.41 11.94
CA ASP A 129 2.49 2.92 12.77
C ASP A 129 3.82 3.62 12.45
N VAL A 130 4.00 4.06 11.19
CA VAL A 130 5.17 4.84 10.76
C VAL A 130 5.07 6.31 11.18
N LEU A 131 3.86 6.88 11.18
CA LEU A 131 3.62 8.28 11.58
C LEU A 131 3.49 8.50 13.09
N ALA A 132 3.14 7.45 13.85
CA ALA A 132 2.86 7.50 15.27
C ALA A 132 3.97 8.15 16.12
N PRO A 133 5.28 7.91 15.88
CA PRO A 133 6.35 8.60 16.60
C PRO A 133 6.28 10.12 16.47
N TYR A 134 5.94 10.65 15.29
CA TYR A 134 5.86 12.09 15.05
C TYR A 134 4.60 12.69 15.65
N VAL A 135 3.46 11.99 15.60
CA VAL A 135 2.24 12.42 16.31
C VAL A 135 2.48 12.46 17.82
N LYS A 136 3.19 11.46 18.36
CA LYS A 136 3.54 11.41 19.78
C LYS A 136 4.49 12.55 20.16
N GLU A 137 5.40 12.93 19.28
CA GLU A 137 6.30 14.07 19.48
C GLU A 137 5.55 15.42 19.43
N SER A 138 4.62 15.59 18.48
CA SER A 138 3.92 16.87 18.27
C SER A 138 2.74 17.08 19.22
N GLU A 139 1.90 16.07 19.41
CA GLU A 139 0.62 16.15 20.14
C GLU A 139 0.60 15.31 21.43
N GLY A 140 1.65 14.54 21.69
CA GLY A 140 1.79 13.71 22.88
C GLY A 140 1.24 12.29 22.73
N ALA A 141 1.64 11.43 23.68
CA ALA A 141 1.27 10.01 23.69
C ALA A 141 -0.24 9.77 23.70
N LYS A 142 -0.99 10.60 24.44
CA LYS A 142 -2.45 10.45 24.57
C LYS A 142 -3.16 10.60 23.22
N THR A 143 -2.75 11.57 22.40
CA THR A 143 -3.31 11.77 21.06
C THR A 143 -2.95 10.59 20.17
N SER A 144 -1.70 10.16 20.20
CA SER A 144 -1.24 9.01 19.42
C SER A 144 -1.98 7.70 19.79
N ASP A 145 -2.20 7.45 21.08
CA ASP A 145 -2.95 6.29 21.59
C ASP A 145 -4.44 6.37 21.24
N SER A 146 -5.02 7.57 21.18
CA SER A 146 -6.42 7.76 20.78
C SER A 146 -6.66 7.41 19.32
N LEU A 147 -5.67 7.63 18.45
CA LEU A 147 -5.74 7.22 17.04
C LEU A 147 -5.74 5.69 16.90
N TYR A 148 -4.90 4.99 17.67
CA TYR A 148 -4.94 3.53 17.72
C TYR A 148 -6.31 3.02 18.19
N THR A 149 -6.87 3.66 19.20
CA THR A 149 -8.21 3.35 19.69
C THR A 149 -9.26 3.54 18.60
N ALA A 150 -9.20 4.64 17.84
CA ALA A 150 -10.13 4.89 16.74
C ALA A 150 -10.01 3.85 15.60
N PHE A 151 -8.78 3.39 15.27
CA PHE A 151 -8.59 2.27 14.34
C PHE A 151 -9.21 0.96 14.85
N ASP A 152 -9.00 0.65 16.13
CA ASP A 152 -9.52 -0.57 16.75
C ASP A 152 -11.05 -0.54 16.85
N ASP A 153 -11.63 0.62 17.19
CA ASP A 153 -13.07 0.84 17.26
C ASP A 153 -13.72 0.83 15.85
N SER A 154 -13.02 1.36 14.83
CA SER A 154 -13.44 1.20 13.42
C SER A 154 -13.49 -0.27 13.02
N LEU A 155 -12.48 -1.06 13.40
CA LEU A 155 -12.47 -2.49 13.11
C LEU A 155 -13.61 -3.23 13.83
N ALA A 156 -13.92 -2.83 15.06
CA ALA A 156 -15.06 -3.38 15.80
C ALA A 156 -16.40 -3.01 15.14
N ALA A 157 -16.53 -1.78 14.65
CA ALA A 157 -17.71 -1.26 13.97
C ALA A 157 -17.97 -1.92 12.60
N LEU A 158 -16.94 -2.42 11.90
CA LEU A 158 -17.13 -3.28 10.72
C LEU A 158 -17.90 -4.58 11.04
N GLY A 159 -17.98 -4.95 12.31
CA GLY A 159 -18.63 -6.18 12.76
C GLY A 159 -17.79 -7.42 12.46
N ASN A 160 -18.47 -8.56 12.30
CA ASN A 160 -17.82 -9.81 11.90
C ASN A 160 -18.88 -10.72 11.25
N PRO A 161 -18.73 -11.15 9.99
CA PRO A 161 -19.70 -12.06 9.38
C PRO A 161 -19.76 -13.44 10.06
N GLY A 162 -18.70 -13.84 10.77
CA GLY A 162 -18.57 -15.14 11.40
C GLY A 162 -18.28 -16.27 10.41
N LEU A 163 -17.72 -17.37 10.89
CA LEU A 163 -17.50 -18.56 10.06
C LEU A 163 -18.81 -19.36 10.01
N PHE A 164 -19.45 -19.42 8.84
CA PHE A 164 -20.79 -19.99 8.67
C PHE A 164 -21.85 -19.37 9.62
N GLY A 165 -21.68 -18.09 9.97
CA GLY A 165 -22.57 -17.36 10.89
C GLY A 165 -22.27 -17.58 12.38
N VAL A 166 -21.35 -18.48 12.75
CA VAL A 166 -20.89 -18.61 14.13
C VAL A 166 -19.96 -17.45 14.46
N GLY A 167 -20.25 -16.75 15.56
CA GLY A 167 -19.50 -15.57 16.00
C GLY A 167 -19.84 -14.28 15.24
N LYS A 168 -20.99 -14.24 14.55
CA LYS A 168 -21.46 -13.06 13.83
C LYS A 168 -21.64 -11.87 14.78
N LYS A 169 -21.12 -10.71 14.39
CA LYS A 169 -21.37 -9.40 14.98
C LYS A 169 -21.94 -8.48 13.91
N ALA A 170 -22.98 -7.73 14.26
CA ALA A 170 -23.53 -6.72 13.36
C ALA A 170 -22.51 -5.61 13.11
N SER A 171 -22.52 -5.08 11.89
CA SER A 171 -21.79 -3.87 11.56
C SER A 171 -22.56 -2.63 12.03
N ASP A 172 -21.82 -1.55 12.28
CA ASP A 172 -22.30 -0.24 12.69
C ASP A 172 -21.62 0.82 11.84
N ARG A 173 -22.34 1.26 10.79
CA ARG A 173 -21.84 2.23 9.81
C ARG A 173 -21.60 3.60 10.43
N GLU A 174 -22.47 4.02 11.35
CA GLU A 174 -22.39 5.34 11.96
C GLU A 174 -21.14 5.45 12.84
N THR A 175 -20.92 4.47 13.71
CA THR A 175 -19.70 4.42 14.54
C THR A 175 -18.44 4.31 13.68
N PHE A 176 -18.49 3.53 12.58
CA PHE A 176 -17.36 3.44 11.65
C PHE A 176 -17.00 4.81 11.05
N ASP A 177 -17.96 5.50 10.46
CA ASP A 177 -17.74 6.80 9.83
C ASP A 177 -17.27 7.87 10.83
N GLN A 178 -17.80 7.85 12.07
CA GLN A 178 -17.34 8.75 13.14
C GLN A 178 -15.87 8.53 13.51
N ASN A 179 -15.45 7.26 13.62
CA ASN A 179 -14.06 6.93 13.95
C ASN A 179 -13.12 7.26 12.79
N ILE A 180 -13.51 7.02 11.53
CA ILE A 180 -12.74 7.45 10.35
C ILE A 180 -12.53 8.95 10.38
N LYS A 181 -13.61 9.71 10.57
CA LYS A 181 -13.55 11.16 10.65
C LYS A 181 -12.63 11.64 11.79
N GLN A 182 -12.68 11.00 12.96
CA GLN A 182 -11.78 11.33 14.06
C GLN A 182 -10.31 11.12 13.69
N ILE A 183 -10.00 10.03 12.97
CA ILE A 183 -8.63 9.75 12.52
C ILE A 183 -8.16 10.86 11.56
N GLU A 184 -8.96 11.19 10.56
CA GLU A 184 -8.65 12.23 9.57
C GLU A 184 -8.51 13.60 10.23
N ASP A 185 -9.50 14.03 11.01
CA ASP A 185 -9.49 15.33 11.71
C ASP A 185 -8.26 15.50 12.63
N THR A 186 -7.68 14.40 13.11
CA THR A 186 -6.49 14.41 13.96
C THR A 186 -5.19 14.36 13.15
N VAL A 187 -5.09 13.50 12.13
CA VAL A 187 -3.84 13.26 11.39
C VAL A 187 -3.60 14.31 10.32
N THR A 188 -4.64 14.73 9.59
CA THR A 188 -4.56 15.67 8.47
C THR A 188 -3.83 16.97 8.81
N PRO A 189 -4.16 17.70 9.90
CA PRO A 189 -3.52 18.99 10.18
C PRO A 189 -2.05 18.88 10.64
N LEU A 190 -1.55 17.68 10.96
CA LEU A 190 -0.18 17.44 11.45
C LEU A 190 0.82 17.28 10.30
N PHE A 191 0.38 16.81 9.14
CA PHE A 191 1.25 16.49 8.02
C PHE A 191 0.79 17.22 6.76
N VAL A 192 1.14 18.51 6.68
CA VAL A 192 0.81 19.39 5.56
C VAL A 192 2.08 19.88 4.85
N LEU A 193 1.96 20.13 3.55
CA LEU A 193 2.98 20.86 2.80
C LEU A 193 2.92 22.35 3.14
N PRO A 194 4.05 23.08 3.08
CA PRO A 194 4.04 24.53 3.20
C PRO A 194 3.16 25.18 2.11
N GLY A 195 2.08 25.83 2.51
CA GLY A 195 1.12 26.48 1.60
C GLY A 195 -0.11 25.64 1.24
N GLU A 196 -0.19 24.39 1.71
CA GLU A 196 -1.39 23.55 1.62
C GLU A 196 -2.41 23.98 2.69
N GLU A 197 -3.70 24.03 2.33
CA GLU A 197 -4.76 24.23 3.32
C GLU A 197 -4.92 22.98 4.18
N LYS A 198 -5.19 23.16 5.49
CA LYS A 198 -5.30 22.05 6.46
C LYS A 198 -6.58 21.21 6.33
N THR A 199 -7.21 21.20 5.16
CA THR A 199 -8.57 20.68 4.96
C THR A 199 -8.60 19.31 4.30
N GLY A 200 -7.46 18.63 4.19
CA GLY A 200 -7.23 17.38 3.45
C GLY A 200 -8.16 16.21 3.79
N VAL A 201 -9.39 16.28 3.29
CA VAL A 201 -10.24 15.13 3.03
C VAL A 201 -9.94 14.68 1.61
N PHE A 202 -9.65 13.40 1.42
CA PHE A 202 -9.50 12.83 0.09
C PHE A 202 -10.86 12.88 -0.62
N ASP A 203 -11.01 13.75 -1.61
CA ASP A 203 -12.26 13.92 -2.36
C ASP A 203 -12.28 12.98 -3.58
N GLU A 204 -13.48 12.66 -4.09
CA GLU A 204 -13.64 11.77 -5.25
C GLU A 204 -12.86 12.26 -6.50
N GLU A 205 -12.60 13.58 -6.60
CA GLU A 205 -11.80 14.18 -7.66
C GLU A 205 -10.30 13.85 -7.56
N ASP A 206 -9.79 13.55 -6.36
CA ASP A 206 -8.41 13.11 -6.11
C ASP A 206 -8.19 11.63 -6.51
N SER A 207 -9.29 10.90 -6.73
CA SER A 207 -9.25 9.55 -7.27
C SER A 207 -9.15 9.59 -8.80
N ILE A 208 -7.94 9.36 -9.34
CA ILE A 208 -7.74 9.03 -10.76
C ILE A 208 -8.49 7.72 -11.15
N PHE A 209 -8.94 6.94 -10.15
CA PHE A 209 -9.69 5.71 -10.33
C PHE A 209 -11.11 5.85 -9.78
N GLY A 210 -12.01 6.43 -10.57
CA GLY A 210 -13.45 6.15 -10.53
C GLY A 210 -13.79 4.68 -10.88
N GLN A 211 -12.98 3.72 -10.42
CA GLN A 211 -13.21 2.30 -10.56
C GLN A 211 -13.02 1.64 -9.20
N SER A 212 -14.15 1.41 -8.54
CA SER A 212 -14.45 0.24 -7.70
C SER A 212 -13.30 -0.78 -7.66
N PHE A 213 -12.40 -0.60 -6.71
CA PHE A 213 -11.34 -1.56 -6.41
C PHE A 213 -11.94 -2.73 -5.64
N GLY A 214 -12.66 -3.60 -6.35
CA GLY A 214 -13.26 -4.79 -5.76
C GLY A 214 -14.77 -4.78 -5.87
N THR A 215 -15.27 -5.13 -7.05
CA THR A 215 -16.31 -6.15 -7.24
C THR A 215 -16.57 -6.26 -8.74
N ASP A 216 -16.87 -7.48 -9.17
CA ASP A 216 -17.31 -7.85 -10.51
C ASP A 216 -16.31 -7.84 -11.69
N ASP A 217 -15.77 -6.71 -12.16
CA ASP A 217 -15.23 -6.70 -13.54
C ASP A 217 -13.89 -7.43 -13.75
N ILE A 218 -12.96 -7.34 -12.79
CA ILE A 218 -11.67 -8.06 -12.89
C ILE A 218 -11.91 -9.57 -12.74
N TRP A 219 -12.73 -9.98 -11.76
CA TRP A 219 -13.07 -11.40 -11.55
C TRP A 219 -13.93 -11.97 -12.68
N LYS A 220 -14.83 -11.18 -13.29
CA LYS A 220 -15.56 -11.55 -14.51
C LYS A 220 -14.61 -11.73 -15.70
N THR A 221 -13.66 -10.81 -15.90
CA THR A 221 -12.68 -10.91 -17.00
C THR A 221 -11.78 -12.13 -16.84
N VAL A 222 -11.31 -12.41 -15.61
CA VAL A 222 -10.53 -13.61 -15.30
C VAL A 222 -11.36 -14.88 -15.50
N ALA A 223 -12.63 -14.90 -15.05
CA ALA A 223 -13.52 -16.05 -15.22
C ALA A 223 -13.84 -16.32 -16.70
N ILE A 224 -14.15 -15.29 -17.49
CA ILE A 224 -14.39 -15.41 -18.93
C ILE A 224 -13.14 -15.93 -19.64
N SER A 225 -11.96 -15.43 -19.28
CA SER A 225 -10.69 -15.88 -19.87
C SER A 225 -10.42 -17.36 -19.57
N LEU A 226 -10.69 -17.81 -18.34
CA LEU A 226 -10.55 -19.22 -17.96
C LEU A 226 -11.54 -20.13 -18.71
N VAL A 227 -12.79 -19.69 -18.91
CA VAL A 227 -13.80 -20.44 -19.68
C VAL A 227 -13.38 -20.56 -21.14
N ILE A 228 -12.85 -19.49 -21.75
CA ILE A 228 -12.35 -19.52 -23.14
C ILE A 228 -11.17 -20.50 -23.27
N ILE A 229 -10.23 -20.49 -22.33
CA ILE A 229 -9.10 -21.42 -22.31
C ILE A 229 -9.60 -22.87 -22.21
N LEU A 230 -10.58 -23.15 -21.35
CA LEU A 230 -11.18 -24.49 -21.21
C LEU A 230 -11.83 -24.95 -22.53
N ILE A 231 -12.59 -24.08 -23.19
CA ILE A 231 -13.22 -24.36 -24.49
C ILE A 231 -12.16 -24.68 -25.55
N VAL A 232 -11.07 -23.92 -25.61
CA VAL A 232 -9.96 -24.16 -26.55
C VAL A 232 -9.32 -25.52 -26.30
N ILE A 233 -9.09 -25.89 -25.04
CA ILE A 233 -8.53 -27.20 -24.66
C ILE A 233 -9.46 -28.34 -25.11
N VAL A 234 -10.77 -28.20 -24.90
CA VAL A 234 -11.77 -29.20 -25.34
C VAL A 234 -11.79 -29.33 -26.86
N ILE A 235 -11.75 -28.23 -27.61
CA ILE A 235 -11.73 -28.24 -29.07
C ILE A 235 -10.45 -28.91 -29.60
N ILE A 236 -9.28 -28.61 -29.02
CA ILE A 236 -8.01 -29.24 -29.40
C ILE A 236 -8.04 -30.74 -29.09
N GLY A 237 -8.58 -31.13 -27.93
CA GLY A 237 -8.76 -32.54 -27.53
C GLY A 237 -9.67 -33.31 -28.47
N GLN A 238 -10.81 -32.74 -28.86
CA GLN A 238 -11.73 -33.35 -29.82
C GLN A 238 -11.14 -33.45 -31.24
N ARG A 239 -10.39 -32.43 -31.68
CA ARG A 239 -9.68 -32.46 -32.97
C ARG A 239 -8.57 -33.52 -33.01
N LYS A 240 -7.83 -33.72 -31.91
CA LYS A 240 -6.86 -34.81 -31.80
C LYS A 240 -7.53 -36.18 -31.85
N LYS A 241 -8.67 -36.35 -31.17
CA LYS A 241 -9.42 -37.62 -31.16
C LYS A 241 -10.02 -37.98 -32.52
N ARG A 242 -10.48 -36.99 -33.29
CA ARG A 242 -10.97 -37.17 -34.69
C ARG A 242 -9.87 -37.41 -35.73
N ARG A 243 -8.61 -37.09 -35.43
CA ARG A 243 -7.46 -37.38 -36.30
C ARG A 243 -6.81 -38.75 -36.01
N ALA A 244 -7.23 -39.40 -34.93
CA ALA A 244 -6.75 -40.71 -34.50
C ALA A 244 -7.79 -41.84 -34.77
N GLN A 245 -8.89 -41.51 -35.43
CA GLN A 245 -9.84 -42.42 -36.07
C GLN A 245 -9.72 -42.24 -37.58
#